data_AF-A0A4Q5Z919-F1
#
_entry.id   AF-A0A4Q5Z919-F1
#
_cell.length_a   1.000
_cell.length_b   1.000
_cell.length_c   1.000
_cell.angle_alpha   90.00
_cell.angle_beta   90.00
_cell.angle_gamma   90.00
#
_symmetry.space_group_name_H-M   'P 1'
#
loop_
_entity.id
_entity.type
_entity.pdbx_description
1 polymer ?
#
loop_
_entity_poly.entity_id
_entity_poly.type
_entity_poly.pdbx_seq_one_letter_code
_entity_poly.pdbx_strand_id
1 'polypeptide(L)' 'MPAYQLAQVNVARLLAPLDSEQLTDFVANLDPINALAEQSPGFVWRLKKEEGDGTTIQAFDDSMIIVN' A
#
# COMPACT_ATOMS: atom_id res chain seq x y z
N MET A 1 10.24 25.61 4.11
CA MET A 1 9.40 24.45 3.78
C MET A 1 9.03 24.57 2.31
N PRO A 2 9.10 23.51 1.49
CA PRO A 2 8.59 23.57 0.13
C PRO A 2 7.09 23.91 0.15
N ALA A 3 6.60 24.63 -0.85
CA ALA A 3 5.19 25.02 -0.94
C ALA A 3 4.24 23.81 -1.10
N TYR A 4 4.79 22.65 -1.51
CA TYR A 4 4.06 21.41 -1.77
C TYR A 4 4.89 20.19 -1.34
N GLN A 5 4.21 19.07 -1.10
CA GLN A 5 4.81 17.75 -0.90
C GLN A 5 4.47 16.87 -2.11
N LEU A 6 5.43 16.06 -2.58
CA LEU A 6 5.17 15.06 -3.62
C LEU A 6 4.67 13.77 -2.94
N ALA A 7 3.48 13.32 -3.32
CA ALA A 7 2.98 12.00 -2.98
C ALA A 7 3.08 11.09 -4.21
N GLN A 8 3.52 9.86 -3.99
CA GLN A 8 3.58 8.81 -5.01
C GLN A 8 2.81 7.60 -4.51
N VAL A 9 2.20 6.88 -5.43
CA VAL A 9 1.49 5.62 -5.16
C VAL A 9 1.97 4.57 -6.14
N ASN A 10 2.01 3.32 -5.68
CA ASN A 10 2.31 2.16 -6.49
C ASN A 10 1.01 1.61 -7.09
N VAL A 11 1.06 1.17 -8.35
CA VAL A 11 -0.04 0.46 -9.00
C VAL A 11 0.53 -0.84 -9.56
N ALA A 12 -0.06 -1.97 -9.20
CA ALA A 12 0.43 -3.28 -9.59
C ALA A 12 -0.72 -4.22 -9.93
N ARG A 13 -0.45 -5.18 -10.82
CA ARG A 13 -1.32 -6.31 -11.08
C ARG A 13 -0.86 -7.52 -10.28
N LEU A 14 -1.78 -8.12 -9.52
CA LEU A 14 -1.54 -9.32 -8.75
C LEU A 14 -1.28 -10.53 -9.65
N LEU A 15 -0.44 -11.45 -9.17
CA LEU A 15 -0.16 -12.72 -9.86
C LEU A 15 -1.19 -13.82 -9.54
N ALA A 16 -1.90 -13.67 -8.42
CA ALA A 16 -2.96 -14.54 -7.93
C ALA A 16 -3.94 -13.71 -7.06
N PRO A 17 -5.12 -14.22 -6.67
CA PRO A 17 -5.99 -13.53 -5.72
C PRO A 17 -5.25 -13.11 -4.44
N LEU A 18 -5.59 -11.97 -3.86
CA LEU A 18 -4.86 -11.38 -2.72
C LEU A 18 -4.85 -12.29 -1.48
N ASP A 19 -5.90 -13.11 -1.32
CA ASP A 19 -6.08 -14.10 -0.26
C ASP A 19 -5.46 -15.48 -0.57
N SER A 20 -4.76 -15.62 -1.71
CA SER A 20 -4.10 -16.87 -2.08
C SER A 20 -2.84 -17.16 -1.26
N GLU A 21 -2.52 -18.44 -1.12
CA GLU A 21 -1.29 -18.90 -0.46
C GLU A 21 -0.03 -18.27 -1.08
N GLN A 22 -0.01 -18.12 -2.42
CA GLN A 22 1.11 -17.52 -3.16
C GLN A 22 1.43 -16.08 -2.73
N LEU A 23 0.42 -15.31 -2.32
CA LEU A 23 0.58 -13.90 -1.93
C LEU A 23 0.62 -13.70 -0.41
N THR A 24 0.61 -14.78 0.39
CA THR A 24 0.60 -14.69 1.85
C THR A 24 1.78 -13.89 2.38
N ASP A 25 3.00 -14.16 1.90
CA ASP A 25 4.19 -13.43 2.33
C ASP A 25 4.17 -11.97 1.87
N PHE A 26 3.60 -11.67 0.71
CA PHE A 26 3.44 -10.30 0.23
C PHE A 26 2.53 -9.51 1.18
N VAL A 27 1.36 -10.05 1.51
CA VAL A 27 0.40 -9.42 2.43
C VAL A 27 0.98 -9.27 3.83
N ALA A 28 1.65 -10.32 4.34
CA ALA A 28 2.25 -10.31 5.67
C ALA A 28 3.35 -9.24 5.85
N ASN A 29 3.99 -8.80 4.76
CA ASN A 29 5.02 -7.77 4.79
C ASN A 29 4.49 -6.33 4.70
N LEU A 30 3.19 -6.12 4.42
CA LEU A 30 2.60 -4.79 4.31
C LEU A 30 2.66 -4.02 5.64
N ASP A 31 2.24 -4.63 6.75
CA ASP A 31 2.26 -3.96 8.05
C ASP A 31 3.69 -3.63 8.53
N PRO A 32 4.67 -4.56 8.48
CA PRO A 32 6.06 -4.26 8.81
C PRO A 32 6.66 -3.12 7.97
N ILE A 33 6.45 -3.13 6.64
CA ILE A 33 7.06 -2.12 5.76
C ILE A 33 6.42 -0.74 5.97
N ASN A 34 5.11 -0.71 6.21
CA ASN A 34 4.38 0.50 6.56
C ASN A 34 4.86 1.08 7.89
N ALA A 35 5.03 0.24 8.92
CA ALA A 35 5.54 0.67 10.22
C ALA A 35 6.98 1.19 10.12
N LEU A 36 7.83 0.59 9.27
CA LEU A 36 9.17 1.08 8.99
C LEU A 36 9.14 2.46 8.34
N ALA A 37 8.27 2.67 7.34
CA ALA A 37 8.10 3.96 6.69
C ALA A 37 7.67 5.03 7.70
N GLU A 38 6.67 4.74 8.54
CA GLU A 38 6.14 5.68 9.54
C GLU A 38 7.16 6.10 10.60
N GLN A 39 8.12 5.23 10.92
CA GLN A 39 9.21 5.49 11.86
C GLN A 39 10.44 6.14 11.20
N SER A 40 10.49 6.21 9.87
CA SER A 40 11.65 6.71 9.15
C SER A 40 11.76 8.24 9.26
N PRO A 41 12.97 8.79 9.48
CA PRO A 41 13.18 10.23 9.51
C PRO A 41 12.70 10.90 8.21
N GLY A 42 11.84 11.91 8.34
CA GLY A 42 11.29 12.63 7.20
C GLY A 42 10.04 12.01 6.57
N PHE A 43 9.46 10.97 7.17
CA PHE A 43 8.13 10.50 6.79
C PHE A 43 7.09 11.62 6.96
N VAL A 44 6.30 11.86 5.91
CA VAL A 44 5.25 12.89 5.90
C VAL A 44 3.87 12.25 5.80
N TRP A 45 3.71 11.23 4.94
CA TRP A 45 2.41 10.65 4.63
C TRP A 45 2.55 9.30 3.91
N ARG A 46 1.53 8.45 4.05
CA ARG A 46 1.24 7.30 3.16
C ARG A 46 -0.27 7.13 2.99
N LEU A 47 -0.66 6.40 1.95
CA LEU A 47 -2.05 6.01 1.74
C LEU A 47 -2.50 5.01 2.82
N LYS A 48 -3.62 5.31 3.49
CA LYS A 48 -4.30 4.44 4.47
C LYS A 48 -5.81 4.51 4.22
N LYS A 49 -6.56 3.46 4.60
CA LYS A 49 -8.01 3.58 4.79
C LYS A 49 -8.31 4.14 6.18
N GLU A 50 -9.57 4.55 6.40
CA GLU A 50 -10.06 4.91 7.74
C GLU A 50 -9.91 3.74 8.74
N GLU A 51 -10.01 2.49 8.27
CA GLU A 51 -9.56 1.27 8.96
C GLU A 51 -8.67 0.44 8.02
N GLY A 52 -7.44 0.14 8.44
CA GLY A 52 -6.53 -0.83 7.77
C GLY A 52 -5.57 -0.27 6.72
N ASP A 53 -4.97 -1.18 5.94
CA ASP A 53 -3.94 -0.86 4.94
C ASP A 53 -4.51 -0.42 3.57
N GLY A 54 -3.74 0.40 2.84
CA GLY A 54 -4.12 1.03 1.57
C GLY A 54 -4.38 0.05 0.42
N THR A 55 -3.82 -1.16 0.49
CA THR A 55 -3.99 -2.24 -0.51
C THR A 55 -5.43 -2.72 -0.69
N THR A 56 -6.32 -2.38 0.23
CA THR A 56 -7.74 -2.72 0.14
C THR A 56 -8.57 -1.66 -0.60
N ILE A 57 -7.97 -0.57 -1.06
CA ILE A 57 -8.64 0.45 -1.87
C ILE A 57 -8.81 -0.09 -3.29
N GLN A 58 -10.06 -0.38 -3.66
CA GLN A 58 -10.39 -0.74 -5.02
C GLN A 58 -10.52 0.52 -5.89
N ALA A 59 -9.39 0.95 -6.46
CA ALA A 59 -9.34 2.12 -7.35
C ALA A 59 -9.77 1.80 -8.80
N PHE A 60 -9.85 0.53 -9.16
CA PHE A 60 -10.16 0.05 -10.51
C PHE A 60 -11.21 -1.07 -10.46
N ASP A 61 -11.96 -1.25 -11.55
CA ASP A 61 -12.97 -2.31 -11.66
C ASP A 61 -12.35 -3.72 -11.63
N ASP A 62 -11.08 -3.84 -12.05
CA ASP A 62 -10.33 -5.09 -12.03
C ASP A 62 -9.76 -5.35 -10.62
N SER A 63 -10.31 -6.34 -9.93
CA SER A 63 -9.86 -6.75 -8.58
C SER A 63 -8.43 -7.28 -8.53
N MET A 64 -7.83 -7.58 -9.69
CA MET A 64 -6.42 -7.98 -9.78
C MET A 64 -5.48 -6.76 -9.82
N ILE A 65 -5.99 -5.53 -9.86
CA ILE A 65 -5.17 -4.31 -9.82
C ILE A 65 -5.29 -3.68 -8.42
N ILE A 66 -4.15 -3.49 -7.76
CA ILE A 66 -4.06 -2.90 -6.42
C ILE A 66 -3.30 -1.58 -6.46
N VAL A 67 -3.59 -0.72 -5.47
CA VAL A 67 -2.89 0.54 -5.21
C VAL A 67 -2.30 0.51 -3.80
N ASN A 68 -1.07 1.00 -3.63
CA ASN A 68 -0.39 1.14 -2.33
C ASN A 68 0.28 2.50 -2.21
#